data_AF-A0A378BBM2-F1
#
_entry.id   AF-A0A378BBM2-F1
#
_cell.length_a   1.000
_cell.length_b   1.000
_cell.length_c   1.000
_cell.angle_alpha   90.00
_cell.angle_beta   90.00
_cell.angle_gamma   90.00
#
_symmetry.space_group_name_H-M   'P 1'
#
loop_
_entity.id
_entity.type
_entity.pdbx_description
1 polymer ?
#
loop_
_entity_poly.entity_id
_entity_poly.type
_entity_poly.pdbx_seq_one_letter_code
_entity_poly.pdbx_strand_id
1 'polypeptide(L)' 'MGVGAMRHAWSLGAPIAVITQQPTSEAAQLADIIIAPQTGPEAVAGLANPKAQLAQRQIVNMLTTGLRHP' A
#
# COMPACT_ATOMS: atom_id res chain seq x y z
N MET A 1 11.68 -8.78 3.76
CA MET A 1 12.27 -7.96 2.68
C MET A 1 11.71 -6.52 2.63
N GLY A 2 10.44 -6.25 3.00
CA GLY A 2 9.87 -4.88 2.95
C GLY A 2 10.46 -3.84 3.92
N VAL A 3 10.69 -4.20 5.19
CA VAL A 3 11.19 -3.26 6.22
C VAL A 3 12.60 -2.75 5.90
N GLY A 4 13.45 -3.57 5.27
CA GLY A 4 14.81 -3.17 4.89
C GLY A 4 14.84 -2.09 3.80
N ALA A 5 13.98 -2.22 2.79
CA ALA A 5 13.84 -1.22 1.74
C ALA A 5 13.29 0.11 2.29
N MET A 6 12.33 0.03 3.22
CA MET A 6 11.77 1.22 3.88
C MET A 6 12.81 1.95 4.74
N ARG A 7 13.57 1.22 5.56
CA ARG A 7 14.65 1.80 6.36
C ARG A 7 15.70 2.51 5.50
N HIS A 8 16.00 1.95 4.31
CA HIS A 8 16.89 2.60 3.37
C HIS A 8 16.30 3.89 2.78
N ALA A 9 15.05 3.87 2.32
CA ALA A 9 14.38 5.07 1.80
C ALA A 9 14.31 6.19 2.86
N TRP A 10 14.05 5.84 4.12
CA TRP A 10 14.12 6.78 5.23
C TRP A 10 15.51 7.35 5.49
N SER A 11 16.56 6.53 5.39
CA SER A 11 17.94 7.05 5.51
C SER A 11 18.28 8.09 4.43
N LEU A 12 17.52 8.10 3.33
CA LEU A 12 17.63 9.06 2.24
C LEU A 12 16.66 10.25 2.37
N GLY A 13 15.84 10.30 3.42
CA GLY A 13 14.84 11.35 3.63
C GLY A 13 13.64 11.29 2.66
N ALA A 14 13.43 10.16 1.98
CA ALA A 14 12.32 10.01 1.05
C ALA A 14 11.01 9.71 1.79
N PRO A 15 9.88 10.35 1.43
CA PRO A 15 8.58 10.03 2.00
C PRO A 15 8.14 8.63 1.58
N ILE A 16 7.62 7.86 2.53
CA ILE A 16 7.19 6.48 2.34
C ILE A 16 5.68 6.37 2.45
N ALA A 17 5.05 5.85 1.39
CA ALA A 17 3.65 5.45 1.41
C ALA A 17 3.53 3.92 1.37
N VAL A 18 2.62 3.37 2.18
CA VAL A 18 2.32 1.92 2.22
C VAL A 18 0.86 1.67 1.87
N ILE A 19 0.62 0.72 0.97
CA ILE A 19 -0.71 0.19 0.66
C ILE A 19 -0.84 -1.16 1.38
N THR A 20 -1.80 -1.29 2.29
CA THR A 20 -1.95 -2.50 3.12
C THR A 20 -3.40 -2.77 3.50
N GLN A 21 -3.76 -4.03 3.69
CA GLN A 21 -5.03 -4.42 4.32
C GLN A 21 -4.93 -4.44 5.86
N GLN A 22 -3.72 -4.35 6.41
CA GLN A 22 -3.44 -4.39 7.85
C GLN A 22 -2.80 -3.07 8.32
N PRO A 23 -3.60 -2.08 8.75
CA PRO A 23 -3.10 -0.76 9.16
C PRO A 23 -2.23 -0.80 10.43
N THR A 24 -2.27 -1.90 11.19
CA THR A 24 -1.42 -2.10 12.38
C THR A 24 -0.14 -2.87 12.09
N SER A 25 0.15 -3.19 10.83
CA SER A 25 1.39 -3.87 10.44
C SER A 25 2.63 -3.01 10.74
N GLU A 26 3.78 -3.66 10.96
CA GLU A 26 5.06 -2.96 11.18
C GLU A 26 5.37 -1.98 10.04
N ALA A 27 5.15 -2.39 8.78
CA ALA A 27 5.34 -1.49 7.64
C ALA A 27 4.40 -0.27 7.66
N ALA A 28 3.16 -0.41 8.15
CA ALA A 28 2.26 0.73 8.27
C ALA A 28 2.71 1.70 9.36
N GLN A 29 3.19 1.18 10.49
CA GLN A 29 3.73 1.99 11.59
C GLN A 29 4.98 2.79 11.19
N LEU A 30 5.70 2.28 10.18
CA LEU A 30 6.91 2.88 9.62
C LEU A 30 6.64 3.66 8.31
N ALA A 31 5.40 4.04 8.01
CA ALA A 31 5.08 4.80 6.80
C ALA A 31 4.61 6.22 7.16
N ASP A 32 4.98 7.19 6.34
CA ASP A 32 4.49 8.57 6.46
C ASP A 32 3.02 8.66 6.01
N ILE A 33 2.63 7.83 5.04
CA ILE A 33 1.27 7.74 4.51
C ILE A 33 0.82 6.28 4.49
N ILE A 34 -0.32 6.00 5.13
CA ILE A 34 -0.95 4.69 5.12
C ILE A 34 -2.21 4.75 4.24
N ILE A 35 -2.26 3.89 3.22
CA ILE A 35 -3.43 3.69 2.38
C ILE A 35 -4.00 2.30 2.68
N ALA A 36 -5.06 2.26 3.49
CA ALA A 36 -5.68 1.02 3.97
C ALA A 36 -7.11 0.82 3.45
N PRO A 37 -7.29 0.42 2.17
CA PRO A 37 -8.61 0.29 1.56
C PRO A 37 -9.38 -0.87 2.19
N GLN A 38 -10.56 -0.58 2.75
CA GLN A 38 -11.42 -1.59 3.38
C GLN A 38 -12.16 -2.40 2.30
N THR A 39 -11.58 -3.53 1.87
CA THR A 39 -12.19 -4.38 0.82
C THR A 39 -13.16 -5.43 1.36
N GLY A 40 -13.16 -5.68 2.67
CA GLY A 40 -13.93 -6.73 3.34
C GLY A 40 -13.48 -8.16 2.97
N PRO A 41 -14.12 -9.19 3.54
CA PRO A 41 -13.74 -10.60 3.36
C PRO A 41 -13.81 -11.05 1.90
N GLU A 42 -12.83 -11.81 1.44
CA GLU A 42 -12.83 -12.33 0.06
C GLU A 42 -13.97 -13.33 -0.16
N ALA A 43 -14.55 -13.30 -1.37
CA ALA A 43 -15.66 -14.19 -1.72
C ALA A 43 -15.23 -15.67 -1.74
N VAL A 44 -13.97 -15.93 -2.11
CA VAL A 44 -13.35 -17.25 -2.09
C VAL A 44 -12.08 -17.15 -1.25
N ALA A 45 -12.09 -17.77 -0.07
CA ALA A 45 -10.92 -17.82 0.79
C ALA A 45 -9.76 -18.56 0.10
N GLY A 46 -8.55 -18.01 0.15
CA GLY A 46 -7.35 -18.61 -0.45
C GLY A 46 -7.16 -18.34 -1.94
N LEU A 47 -8.16 -17.81 -2.65
CA LEU A 47 -8.00 -17.36 -4.04
C LEU A 47 -7.39 -15.96 -4.05
N ALA A 48 -6.07 -15.83 -4.16
CA ALA A 48 -5.28 -14.64 -4.53
C ALA A 48 -5.71 -13.23 -4.03
N ASN A 49 -6.65 -13.11 -3.09
CA ASN A 49 -7.29 -11.89 -2.61
C ASN A 49 -7.66 -10.89 -3.73
N PRO A 50 -8.58 -11.23 -4.66
CA PRO A 50 -8.84 -10.45 -5.87
C PRO A 50 -9.34 -9.03 -5.57
N LYS A 51 -10.11 -8.81 -4.50
CA LYS A 51 -10.56 -7.46 -4.14
C LYS A 51 -9.39 -6.61 -3.66
N ALA A 52 -8.51 -7.17 -2.84
CA ALA A 52 -7.29 -6.48 -2.41
C ALA A 52 -6.39 -6.11 -3.60
N GLN A 53 -6.20 -7.03 -4.56
CA GLN A 53 -5.42 -6.77 -5.77
C GLN A 53 -6.03 -5.70 -6.66
N LEU A 54 -7.36 -5.72 -6.85
CA LEU A 54 -8.06 -4.71 -7.63
C LEU A 54 -7.93 -3.32 -6.99
N ALA A 55 -8.13 -3.23 -5.68
CA ALA A 55 -7.97 -1.98 -4.94
C ALA A 55 -6.54 -1.43 -5.06
N GLN A 56 -5.52 -2.28 -4.89
CA GLN A 56 -4.13 -1.88 -5.06
C GLN A 56 -3.85 -1.35 -6.48
N ARG A 57 -4.33 -2.04 -7.51
CA ARG A 57 -4.17 -1.58 -8.90
C ARG A 57 -4.85 -0.23 -9.15
N GLN A 58 -6.07 -0.05 -8.64
CA GLN A 58 -6.80 1.21 -8.76
C GLN A 58 -6.04 2.35 -8.06
N ILE A 59 -5.53 2.13 -6.85
CA ILE A 59 -4.73 3.12 -6.11
C ILE A 59 -3.49 3.52 -6.91
N VAL A 60 -2.71 2.55 -7.39
CA VAL A 60 -1.51 2.83 -8.20
C VAL A 60 -1.87 3.61 -9.46
N ASN A 61 -2.93 3.23 -10.16
CA ASN A 61 -3.40 3.94 -11.35
C ASN A 61 -3.79 5.39 -11.02
N MET A 62 -4.53 5.61 -9.93
CA MET A 62 -4.92 6.95 -9.47
C MET A 62 -3.69 7.82 -9.15
N LEU A 63 -2.70 7.27 -8.43
CA LEU A 63 -1.45 7.99 -8.12
C LEU A 63 -0.71 8.37 -9.40
N THR A 64 -0.52 7.43 -10.33
CA THR A 64 0.19 7.73 -11.59
C THR A 64 -0.57 8.68 -12.51
N THR A 65 -1.90 8.71 -12.43
CA THR A 65 -2.74 9.61 -13.24
C THR A 65 -2.78 11.01 -12.64
N GLY A 66 -3.05 11.12 -11.33
CA GLY A 66 -3.07 12.40 -10.63
C GLY A 66 -1.71 13.11 -10.63
N LEU A 67 -0.60 12.36 -10.60
CA LEU A 67 0.75 12.95 -10.74
C LEU A 67 1.06 13.44 -12.16
N ARG A 68 0.38 12.91 -13.19
CA ARG A 68 0.56 13.36 -14.58
C ARG A 68 -0.23 14.64 -14.91
N HIS A 69 -1.31 14.89 -14.19
CA HIS A 69 -2.15 16.08 -14.33
C HIS A 69 -2.49 16.64 -12.93
N PRO A 70 -1.59 17.44 -12.34
CA PRO A 70 -1.81 18.07 -11.04
C PRO A 70 -2.92 19.15 -11.08
#